data_AF-A0AAD5QRZ1-F1
#
_entry.id   AF-A0AAD5QRZ1-F1
#
_cell.length_a   1.000
_cell.length_b   1.000
_cell.length_c   1.000
_cell.angle_alpha   90.00
_cell.angle_beta   90.00
_cell.angle_gamma   90.00
#
_symmetry.space_group_name_H-M   'P 1'
#
loop_
_entity.id
_entity.type
_entity.pdbx_description
1 polymer ?
#
loop_
_entity_poly.entity_id
_entity_poly.type
_entity_poly.pdbx_seq_one_letter_code
_entity_poly.pdbx_strand_id
1 'polypeptide(L)'
;MIRSCFSLSVCGFLDYPNTLNYIHFQLQSCIQHNYVLHHSNFPQSSFSIAPTDCLRTSPRAICDLGFDLILMKLSSGLTPDTAGKYEVTGVEYRLKDFVIRVGTASQVTTAKGVIVEVEYEPSQVAVQSAQMMNEMMQMFFPQYAGNRPDVINKTSTEPYSALDTMYQYLTIFRRMRKKA
;
A
#
# COMPACT_ATOMS: atom_id res chain seq x y z
N MET A 1 -7.54 -14.39 14.75
CA MET A 1 -8.30 -13.14 15.07
C MET A 1 -8.50 -12.40 13.75
N ILE A 2 -9.64 -12.61 13.09
CA ILE A 2 -9.95 -12.07 11.76
C ILE A 2 -10.42 -10.63 11.97
N ARG A 3 -9.65 -9.64 11.51
CA ARG A 3 -10.05 -8.23 11.55
C ARG A 3 -10.27 -7.71 10.12
N SER A 4 -11.54 -7.79 9.74
CA SER A 4 -12.25 -6.90 8.80
C SER A 4 -11.76 -6.79 7.36
N CYS A 5 -12.27 -7.70 6.51
CA CYS A 5 -12.66 -7.32 5.15
C CYS A 5 -13.88 -6.39 5.24
N PHE A 6 -13.70 -5.08 5.06
CA PHE A 6 -14.84 -4.19 4.82
C PHE A 6 -15.40 -4.50 3.43
N SER A 7 -16.47 -5.28 3.38
CA SER A 7 -17.36 -5.37 2.23
C SER A 7 -18.51 -4.40 2.47
N LEU A 8 -18.54 -3.26 1.77
CA LEU A 8 -19.81 -2.56 1.58
C LEU A 8 -20.59 -3.38 0.55
N SER A 9 -21.50 -4.23 1.02
CA SER A 9 -22.41 -4.99 0.16
C SER A 9 -23.74 -4.25 0.07
N VAL A 10 -24.08 -3.76 -1.13
CA VAL A 10 -25.44 -3.35 -1.48
C VAL A 10 -26.06 -4.52 -2.24
N CYS A 11 -26.96 -5.26 -1.60
CA CYS A 11 -27.68 -6.36 -2.25
C CYS A 11 -28.93 -5.83 -2.97
N GLY A 12 -29.03 -6.09 -4.27
CA GLY A 12 -30.24 -5.92 -5.08
C GLY A 12 -30.53 -7.19 -5.86
N PHE A 13 -31.80 -7.59 -5.93
CA PHE A 13 -32.23 -8.74 -6.72
C PHE A 13 -32.26 -8.35 -8.20
N LEU A 14 -31.47 -9.03 -9.02
CA LEU A 14 -31.42 -8.80 -10.46
C LEU A 14 -31.80 -10.10 -11.17
N ASP A 15 -33.06 -10.21 -11.58
CA ASP A 15 -33.49 -11.20 -12.56
C ASP A 15 -32.90 -10.83 -13.94
N TYR A 16 -32.64 -11.85 -14.77
CA TYR A 16 -32.30 -11.87 -16.21
C TYR A 16 -30.93 -12.50 -16.56
N PRO A 17 -30.89 -13.42 -17.55
CA PRO A 17 -29.69 -14.20 -17.92
C PRO A 17 -28.54 -13.40 -18.55
N ASN A 18 -28.74 -12.12 -18.89
CA ASN A 18 -27.72 -11.27 -19.54
C ASN A 18 -27.03 -10.26 -18.59
N THR A 19 -27.51 -10.13 -17.36
CA THR A 19 -27.03 -9.13 -16.39
C THR A 19 -25.60 -9.43 -15.92
N LEU A 20 -25.23 -10.71 -15.85
CA LEU A 20 -23.89 -11.17 -15.46
C LEU A 20 -22.80 -10.71 -16.45
N ASN A 21 -23.03 -10.84 -17.76
CA ASN A 21 -22.06 -10.41 -18.78
C ASN A 21 -21.95 -8.88 -18.84
N TYR A 22 -23.06 -8.18 -18.64
CA TYR A 22 -23.07 -6.71 -18.59
C TYR A 22 -22.33 -6.17 -17.35
N ILE A 23 -22.56 -6.76 -16.17
CA ILE A 23 -21.84 -6.43 -14.94
C ILE A 23 -20.36 -6.77 -15.09
N HIS A 24 -20.03 -7.92 -15.67
CA HIS A 24 -18.66 -8.31 -15.95
C HIS A 24 -17.95 -7.23 -16.78
N PHE A 25 -18.54 -6.80 -17.90
CA PHE A 25 -17.99 -5.77 -18.77
C PHE A 25 -17.86 -4.39 -18.09
N GLN A 26 -18.87 -3.97 -17.31
CA GLN A 26 -18.86 -2.72 -16.55
C GLN A 26 -17.80 -2.71 -15.45
N LEU A 27 -17.69 -3.80 -14.65
CA LEU A 27 -16.67 -3.93 -13.62
C LEU A 27 -15.26 -3.90 -14.22
N GLN A 28 -15.08 -4.53 -15.38
CA GLN A 28 -13.81 -4.56 -16.10
C GLN A 28 -13.39 -3.19 -16.62
N SER A 29 -14.33 -2.39 -17.12
CA SER A 29 -14.09 -1.01 -17.57
C SER A 29 -13.66 -0.08 -16.43
N CYS A 30 -14.13 -0.35 -15.21
CA CYS A 30 -13.84 0.46 -14.01
C CYS A 30 -12.50 0.13 -13.33
N ILE A 31 -11.95 -1.08 -13.51
CA ILE A 31 -10.69 -1.50 -12.87
C ILE A 31 -9.56 -1.40 -13.89
N GLN A 32 -9.09 -0.18 -14.16
CA GLN A 32 -7.99 0.04 -15.10
C GLN A 32 -6.62 -0.30 -14.48
N HIS A 33 -6.45 -0.06 -13.18
CA HIS A 33 -5.22 -0.34 -12.46
C HIS A 33 -5.51 -0.83 -11.04
N ASN A 34 -4.95 -1.99 -10.67
CA ASN A 34 -4.95 -2.49 -9.30
C ASN A 34 -3.51 -2.84 -8.90
N TYR A 35 -3.07 -2.34 -7.75
CA TYR A 35 -1.75 -2.63 -7.20
C TYR A 35 -1.93 -3.60 -6.04
N VAL A 36 -1.30 -4.76 -6.15
CA VAL A 36 -1.17 -5.69 -5.04
C VAL A 36 0.22 -5.52 -4.45
N LEU A 37 0.29 -5.29 -3.14
CA LEU A 37 1.52 -5.13 -2.39
C LEU A 37 1.64 -6.23 -1.34
N HIS A 38 2.87 -6.66 -1.09
CA HIS A 38 3.23 -7.63 -0.06
C HIS A 38 4.29 -7.04 0.84
N HIS A 39 4.25 -7.44 2.11
CA HIS A 39 5.21 -6.98 3.11
C HIS A 39 5.62 -8.15 4.00
N SER A 40 6.92 -8.29 4.25
CA SER A 40 7.48 -9.45 4.97
C SER A 40 6.95 -9.61 6.40
N ASN A 41 6.58 -8.52 7.06
CA ASN A 41 5.96 -8.57 8.40
C ASN A 41 4.50 -9.05 8.38
N PHE A 42 3.86 -9.08 7.21
CA PHE A 42 2.47 -9.50 7.03
C PHE A 42 2.41 -10.61 5.96
N PRO A 43 3.08 -11.76 6.16
CA PRO A 43 3.24 -12.77 5.13
C PRO A 43 1.91 -13.46 4.76
N GLN A 44 0.89 -13.35 5.59
CA GLN A 44 -0.45 -13.91 5.34
C GLN A 44 -1.40 -12.90 4.69
N SER A 45 -0.95 -11.68 4.43
CA SER A 45 -1.79 -10.60 3.91
C SER A 45 -1.26 -10.05 2.59
N SER A 46 -2.18 -9.77 1.68
CA SER A 46 -1.96 -9.02 0.45
C SER A 46 -2.71 -7.69 0.55
N PHE A 47 -2.10 -6.60 0.13
CA PHE A 47 -2.71 -5.27 0.21
C PHE A 47 -3.09 -4.81 -1.18
N SER A 48 -4.39 -4.63 -1.43
CA SER A 48 -4.92 -4.21 -2.72
C SER A 48 -5.26 -2.72 -2.69
N ILE A 49 -4.71 -1.96 -3.64
CA ILE A 49 -5.00 -0.54 -3.81
C ILE A 49 -5.39 -0.30 -5.27
N ALA A 50 -6.64 0.13 -5.50
CA ALA A 50 -7.14 0.55 -6.80
C ALA A 50 -7.07 2.08 -6.87
N PRO A 51 -6.04 2.66 -7.50
CA PRO A 51 -5.83 4.10 -7.46
C PRO A 51 -6.79 4.83 -8.38
N THR A 52 -7.41 5.87 -7.84
CA THR A 52 -8.17 6.88 -8.58
C THR A 52 -7.32 8.15 -8.75
N ASP A 53 -7.89 9.19 -9.38
CA ASP A 53 -7.22 10.50 -9.54
C ASP A 53 -6.77 11.09 -8.20
N CYS A 54 -7.49 10.76 -7.11
CA CYS A 54 -7.15 11.11 -5.75
C CYS A 54 -6.70 9.86 -4.98
N LEU A 55 -5.38 9.70 -4.79
CA LEU A 55 -4.83 8.55 -4.07
C LEU A 55 -5.40 8.40 -2.64
N ARG A 56 -5.71 9.50 -1.92
CA ARG A 56 -6.27 9.44 -0.56
C ARG A 56 -7.65 8.77 -0.48
N THR A 57 -8.46 8.91 -1.53
CA THR A 57 -9.83 8.36 -1.61
C THR A 57 -9.89 7.08 -2.43
N SER A 58 -8.73 6.57 -2.86
CA SER A 58 -8.64 5.35 -3.64
C SER A 58 -9.13 4.15 -2.82
N PRO A 59 -9.99 3.30 -3.40
CA PRO A 59 -10.40 2.04 -2.79
C PRO A 59 -9.19 1.20 -2.43
N ARG A 60 -9.19 0.70 -1.19
CA ARG A 60 -8.08 -0.05 -0.62
C ARG A 60 -8.59 -1.11 0.35
N ALA A 61 -7.98 -2.28 0.30
CA ALA A 61 -8.37 -3.43 1.10
C ALA A 61 -7.15 -4.24 1.55
N ILE A 62 -7.28 -4.87 2.71
CA ILE A 62 -6.40 -5.94 3.16
C ILE A 62 -7.08 -7.26 2.79
N CYS A 63 -6.37 -8.10 2.07
CA CYS A 63 -6.84 -9.38 1.57
C CYS A 63 -5.94 -10.50 2.10
N ASP A 64 -6.41 -11.75 2.01
CA ASP A 64 -5.60 -12.91 2.32
C ASP A 64 -4.52 -13.13 1.25
N LEU A 65 -3.43 -13.81 1.59
CA LEU A 65 -2.32 -14.13 0.68
C LEU A 65 -2.77 -14.78 -0.65
N GLY A 66 -3.88 -15.50 -0.66
CA GLY A 66 -4.44 -16.15 -1.85
C GLY A 66 -5.11 -15.20 -2.85
N PHE A 67 -5.21 -13.90 -2.55
CA PHE A 67 -5.92 -12.92 -3.37
C PHE A 67 -5.34 -12.80 -4.80
N ASP A 68 -4.03 -12.93 -4.96
CA ASP A 68 -3.36 -12.89 -6.27
C ASP A 68 -3.82 -14.01 -7.19
N LEU A 69 -4.02 -15.22 -6.63
CA LEU A 69 -4.53 -16.37 -7.38
C LEU A 69 -5.98 -16.15 -7.83
N ILE A 70 -6.77 -15.46 -7.01
CA ILE A 70 -8.14 -15.09 -7.34
C ILE A 70 -8.14 -14.07 -8.48
N LEU A 71 -7.30 -13.02 -8.38
CA LEU A 71 -7.13 -12.03 -9.44
C LEU A 71 -6.73 -12.69 -10.76
N MET A 72 -5.77 -13.61 -10.76
CA MET A 72 -5.34 -14.36 -11.95
C MET A 72 -6.45 -15.24 -12.56
N LYS A 73 -7.42 -15.69 -11.78
CA LYS A 73 -8.56 -16.49 -12.28
C LYS A 73 -9.71 -15.63 -12.78
N LEU A 74 -9.89 -14.45 -12.19
CA LEU A 74 -10.87 -13.45 -12.61
C LEU A 74 -10.37 -12.59 -13.78
N SER A 75 -9.09 -12.68 -14.13
CA SER A 75 -8.42 -11.81 -15.10
C SER A 75 -8.71 -12.14 -16.56
N SER A 76 -9.96 -12.43 -16.96
CA SER A 76 -10.32 -12.33 -18.37
C SER A 76 -10.29 -10.85 -18.80
N GLY A 77 -9.09 -10.27 -18.86
CA GLY A 77 -8.76 -8.90 -19.27
C GLY A 77 -7.96 -8.04 -18.27
N LEU A 78 -7.43 -8.60 -17.17
CA LEU A 78 -6.35 -7.95 -16.40
C LEU A 78 -5.03 -8.60 -16.77
N THR A 79 -4.03 -7.81 -17.17
CA THR A 79 -2.70 -8.31 -17.48
C THR A 79 -1.73 -7.92 -16.36
N PRO A 80 -0.92 -8.86 -15.84
CA PRO A 80 0.08 -8.52 -14.83
C PRO A 80 1.17 -7.63 -15.45
N ASP A 81 1.41 -6.45 -14.86
CA ASP A 81 2.53 -5.58 -15.25
C ASP A 81 3.83 -6.05 -14.57
N THR A 82 4.47 -7.07 -15.14
CA THR A 82 5.74 -7.60 -14.63
C THR A 82 6.88 -6.58 -14.75
N ALA A 83 6.87 -5.73 -15.78
CA ALA A 83 7.87 -4.69 -15.98
C ALA A 83 7.75 -3.56 -14.94
N GLY A 84 6.54 -3.31 -14.44
CA GLY A 84 6.24 -2.36 -13.37
C GLY A 84 6.47 -2.88 -11.95
N LYS A 85 6.91 -4.13 -11.78
CA LYS A 85 7.13 -4.73 -10.46
C LYS A 85 8.31 -4.07 -9.75
N TYR A 86 8.05 -3.61 -8.53
CA TYR A 86 9.07 -3.13 -7.61
C TYR A 86 9.30 -4.12 -6.48
N GLU A 87 10.55 -4.29 -6.10
CA GLU A 87 10.98 -5.09 -4.95
C GLU A 87 11.93 -4.28 -4.10
N VAL A 88 11.74 -4.33 -2.78
CA VAL A 88 12.60 -3.65 -1.80
C VAL A 88 13.25 -4.72 -0.94
N THR A 89 14.56 -4.86 -1.05
CA THR A 89 15.34 -5.83 -0.27
C THR A 89 16.32 -5.09 0.62
N GLY A 90 16.38 -5.44 1.90
CA GLY A 90 17.09 -4.66 2.90
C GLY A 90 17.29 -5.35 4.23
N VAL A 91 17.74 -4.55 5.21
CA VAL A 91 18.01 -4.97 6.59
C VAL A 91 17.13 -4.18 7.55
N GLU A 92 16.64 -4.85 8.58
CA GLU A 92 15.91 -4.25 9.71
C GLU A 92 16.87 -4.01 10.89
N TYR A 93 16.82 -2.82 11.47
CA TYR A 93 17.55 -2.41 12.67
C TYR A 93 16.55 -2.01 13.76
N ARG A 94 16.87 -2.35 15.02
CA ARG A 94 16.09 -1.92 16.18
C ARG A 94 16.91 -0.97 17.02
N LEU A 95 16.36 0.22 17.28
CA LEU A 95 16.96 1.24 18.13
C LEU A 95 15.93 1.69 19.18
N LYS A 96 16.02 1.10 20.38
CA LYS A 96 15.05 1.30 21.46
C LYS A 96 13.62 1.04 20.96
N ASP A 97 12.80 2.10 20.91
CA ASP A 97 11.39 2.09 20.52
C ASP A 97 11.17 2.22 18.99
N PHE A 98 12.25 2.34 18.22
CA PHE A 98 12.20 2.51 16.78
C PHE A 98 12.67 1.25 16.05
N VAL A 99 11.96 0.92 14.98
CA VAL A 99 12.38 -0.06 13.98
C VAL A 99 12.69 0.68 12.69
N ILE A 100 13.88 0.46 12.15
CA ILE A 100 14.41 1.16 10.97
C ILE A 100 14.72 0.10 9.92
N ARG A 101 14.05 0.18 8.77
CA ARG A 101 14.30 -0.74 7.65
C ARG A 101 14.95 0.04 6.53
N VAL A 102 16.14 -0.39 6.11
CA VAL A 102 16.87 0.24 5.00
C VAL A 102 16.98 -0.79 3.89
N GLY A 103 16.40 -0.48 2.72
CA GLY A 103 16.37 -1.39 1.60
C GLY A 103 16.62 -0.72 0.26
N THR A 104 17.19 -1.47 -0.67
CA THR A 104 17.34 -1.04 -2.06
C THR A 104 16.05 -1.35 -2.80
N ALA A 105 15.43 -0.33 -3.38
CA ALA A 105 14.30 -0.46 -4.28
C ALA A 105 14.79 -0.76 -5.68
N SER A 106 14.35 -1.88 -6.23
CA SER A 106 14.66 -2.35 -7.58
C SER A 106 13.38 -2.49 -8.38
N GLN A 107 13.45 -2.13 -9.66
CA GLN A 107 12.41 -2.43 -10.63
C GLN A 107 12.92 -3.58 -11.49
N VAL A 108 12.31 -4.76 -11.35
CA VAL A 108 12.80 -6.01 -11.95
C VAL A 108 14.24 -6.31 -11.50
N THR A 109 15.26 -5.98 -12.30
CA THR A 109 16.68 -6.19 -11.97
C THR A 109 17.45 -4.87 -11.79
N THR A 110 16.81 -3.72 -11.99
CA THR A 110 17.48 -2.42 -11.99
C THR A 110 17.25 -1.70 -10.68
N ALA A 111 18.32 -1.41 -9.94
CA ALA A 111 18.24 -0.58 -8.74
C ALA A 111 17.80 0.85 -9.10
N LYS A 112 16.75 1.34 -8.44
CA LYS A 112 16.18 2.69 -8.63
C LYS A 112 16.51 3.65 -7.49
N GLY A 113 16.83 3.13 -6.30
CA GLY A 113 17.24 3.93 -5.16
C GLY A 113 17.18 3.19 -3.84
N VAL A 114 17.34 3.92 -2.74
CA VAL A 114 17.24 3.41 -1.37
C VAL A 114 15.95 3.93 -0.74
N ILE A 115 15.23 3.05 -0.06
CA ILE A 115 14.08 3.38 0.77
C ILE A 115 14.46 3.14 2.23
N VAL A 116 14.12 4.11 3.08
CA VAL A 116 14.24 4.02 4.52
C VAL A 116 12.83 4.09 5.09
N GLU A 117 12.41 3.04 5.79
CA GLU A 117 11.18 3.00 6.56
C GLU A 117 11.52 3.14 8.04
N VAL A 118 10.79 4.02 8.72
CA VAL A 118 10.93 4.28 10.15
C VAL A 118 9.59 4.02 10.81
N GLU A 119 9.59 3.08 11.74
CA GLU A 119 8.43 2.69 12.54
C GLU A 119 8.70 3.01 14.00
N TYR A 120 7.73 3.64 14.67
CA TYR A 120 7.74 3.89 16.11
C TYR A 120 6.73 2.94 16.77
N GLU A 121 7.22 1.91 17.47
CA GLU A 121 6.39 0.83 18.02
C GLU A 121 5.45 1.27 19.17
N PRO A 122 5.80 2.21 20.07
CA PRO A 122 4.97 2.51 21.24
C PRO A 122 3.61 3.18 20.97
N SER A 123 3.39 3.75 19.79
CA SER A 123 2.12 4.42 19.47
C SER A 123 1.63 4.10 18.07
N GLN A 124 0.38 3.62 18.01
CA GLN A 124 -0.34 3.40 16.76
C GLN A 124 -1.06 4.66 16.27
N VAL A 125 -0.94 5.81 16.94
CA VAL A 125 -1.59 7.06 16.53
C VAL A 125 -0.54 8.00 15.96
N ALA A 126 -0.48 8.12 14.63
CA ALA A 126 0.58 8.86 13.92
C ALA A 126 0.72 10.32 14.37
N VAL A 127 -0.38 10.98 14.78
CA VAL A 127 -0.35 12.36 15.27
C VAL A 127 0.40 12.48 16.59
N GLN A 128 0.26 11.49 17.48
CA GLN A 128 0.89 11.50 18.80
C GLN A 128 2.38 11.17 18.72
N SER A 129 2.79 10.31 17.80
CA SER A 129 4.20 9.95 17.57
C SER A 129 4.95 10.91 16.66
N ALA A 130 4.28 11.93 16.11
CA ALA A 130 4.85 12.84 15.13
C ALA A 130 6.12 13.56 15.60
N GLN A 131 6.15 14.03 16.85
CA GLN A 131 7.32 14.72 17.40
C GLN A 131 8.52 13.77 17.50
N MET A 132 8.32 12.58 18.06
CA MET A 132 9.35 11.55 18.17
C MET A 132 9.89 11.12 16.81
N MET A 133 9.02 10.94 15.82
CA MET A 133 9.43 10.67 14.45
C MET A 133 10.25 11.81 13.84
N ASN A 134 9.85 13.07 14.06
CA ASN A 134 10.58 14.22 13.53
C ASN A 134 11.97 14.36 14.15
N GLU A 135 12.11 14.18 15.47
CA GLU A 135 13.41 14.24 16.15
C GLU A 135 14.35 13.14 15.64
N MET A 136 13.84 11.91 15.48
CA MET A 136 14.59 10.80 14.93
C MET A 136 15.05 11.08 13.49
N MET A 137 14.14 11.58 12.64
CA MET A 137 14.48 11.98 11.27
C MET A 137 15.50 13.11 11.25
N GLN A 138 15.41 14.09 12.15
CA GLN A 138 16.36 15.19 12.23
C GLN A 138 17.76 14.72 12.68
N MET A 139 17.82 13.71 13.54
CA MET A 139 19.08 13.15 14.05
C MET A 139 19.84 12.35 12.97
N PHE A 140 19.15 11.49 12.23
CA PHE A 140 19.80 10.58 11.27
C PHE A 140 19.74 11.08 9.82
N PHE A 141 18.71 11.85 9.48
CA PHE A 141 18.36 12.25 8.12
C PHE A 141 17.94 13.74 8.04
N PRO A 142 18.76 14.68 8.55
CA PRO A 142 18.36 16.09 8.70
C PRO A 142 17.91 16.72 7.37
N GLN A 143 18.51 16.34 6.24
CA GLN A 143 18.14 16.82 4.91
C GLN A 143 16.74 16.35 4.45
N TYR A 144 16.18 15.33 5.09
CA TYR A 144 14.86 14.77 4.78
C TYR A 144 13.82 15.04 5.87
N ALA A 145 14.21 15.63 7.01
CA ALA A 145 13.32 15.91 8.14
C ALA A 145 12.13 16.82 7.78
N GLY A 146 12.28 17.71 6.79
CA GLY A 146 11.19 18.56 6.30
C GLY A 146 10.15 17.82 5.44
N ASN A 147 10.48 16.63 4.92
CA ASN A 147 9.61 15.85 4.04
C ASN A 147 8.69 14.93 4.83
N ARG A 148 7.71 15.52 5.53
CA ARG A 148 6.78 14.77 6.36
C ARG A 148 5.78 13.97 5.51
N PRO A 149 5.60 12.66 5.76
CA PRO A 149 4.59 11.87 5.07
C PRO A 149 3.17 12.38 5.35
N ASP A 150 2.33 12.29 4.32
CA ASP A 150 0.92 12.69 4.33
C ASP A 150 0.08 12.05 5.45
N VAL A 151 0.47 10.86 5.91
CA VAL A 151 -0.20 10.11 6.97
C VAL A 151 -0.05 10.79 8.33
N ILE A 152 1.07 11.47 8.58
CA ILE A 152 1.35 12.15 9.85
C ILE A 152 0.62 13.49 9.91
N ASN A 153 0.11 14.00 8.78
CA ASN A 153 -0.70 15.22 8.70
C ASN A 153 -2.20 14.93 8.79
N LYS A 154 -2.62 13.68 9.03
CA LYS A 154 -4.03 13.37 9.26
C LYS A 154 -4.50 14.10 10.52
N THR A 155 -5.58 14.87 10.40
CA THR A 155 -6.26 15.51 11.54
C THR A 155 -7.04 14.49 12.37
N SER A 156 -7.38 13.33 11.78
CA SER A 156 -8.12 12.26 12.47
C SER A 156 -7.22 11.49 13.43
N THR A 157 -7.76 11.17 14.60
CA THR A 157 -7.14 10.29 15.62
C THR A 157 -7.25 8.81 15.27
N GLU A 158 -7.42 8.48 13.98
CA GLU A 158 -7.54 7.11 13.53
C GLU A 158 -6.24 6.33 13.77
N PRO A 159 -6.34 5.05 14.16
CA PRO A 159 -5.17 4.21 14.32
C PRO A 159 -4.49 4.01 12.97
N TYR A 160 -3.17 4.19 12.97
CA TYR A 160 -2.29 3.84 11.87
C TYR A 160 -2.39 2.34 11.58
N SER A 161 -2.47 2.00 10.30
CA SER A 161 -2.57 0.63 9.84
C SER A 161 -1.44 0.27 8.88
N ALA A 162 -1.15 -1.01 8.71
CA ALA A 162 -0.20 -1.49 7.70
C ALA A 162 -0.54 -1.01 6.28
N LEU A 163 -1.84 -0.77 6.01
CA LEU A 163 -2.30 -0.21 4.75
C LEU A 163 -1.73 1.21 4.53
N ASP A 164 -1.60 2.02 5.58
CA ASP A 164 -0.98 3.34 5.45
C ASP A 164 0.51 3.25 5.08
N THR A 165 1.22 2.22 5.55
CA THR A 165 2.60 1.92 5.09
C THR A 165 2.59 1.55 3.61
N MET A 166 1.71 0.64 3.19
CA MET A 166 1.64 0.20 1.78
C MET A 166 1.29 1.34 0.83
N TYR A 167 0.42 2.25 1.28
CA TYR A 167 0.09 3.46 0.55
C TYR A 167 1.31 4.38 0.35
N GLN A 168 2.15 4.53 1.37
CA GLN A 168 3.39 5.30 1.27
C GLN A 168 4.36 4.66 0.27
N TYR A 169 4.55 3.34 0.31
CA TYR A 169 5.34 2.60 -0.68
C TYR A 169 4.84 2.83 -2.10
N LEU A 170 3.53 2.68 -2.34
CA LEU A 170 2.93 2.92 -3.66
C LEU A 170 3.19 4.35 -4.15
N THR A 171 3.10 5.34 -3.27
CA THR A 171 3.38 6.74 -3.59
C THR A 171 4.85 6.94 -3.98
N ILE A 172 5.78 6.28 -3.27
CA ILE A 172 7.21 6.31 -3.58
C ILE A 172 7.50 5.65 -4.93
N PHE A 173 6.97 4.45 -5.19
CA PHE A 173 7.17 3.74 -6.47
C PHE A 173 6.63 4.52 -7.66
N ARG A 174 5.47 5.18 -7.52
CA ARG A 174 4.93 6.07 -8.56
C ARG A 174 5.85 7.25 -8.86
N ARG A 175 6.45 7.86 -7.83
CA ARG A 175 7.43 8.95 -8.01
C ARG A 175 8.71 8.43 -8.68
N MET A 176 9.17 7.23 -8.33
CA MET A 176 10.33 6.61 -8.97
C MET A 176 10.07 6.31 -10.45
N ARG A 177 8.86 5.85 -10.81
CA ARG A 177 8.48 5.57 -12.20
C ARG A 177 8.41 6.82 -13.08
N LYS A 178 8.03 7.99 -12.53
CA LYS A 178 8.01 9.27 -13.27
C LYS A 178 9.38 9.90 -13.50
N LYS A 179 10.39 9.51 -12.71
CA LYS A 179 11.76 10.05 -12.77
C LYS A 179 12.69 9.22 -13.66
N ALA A 180 12.25 8.05 -14.12
CA ALA A 180 12.96 7.20 -15.07
C ALA A 180 12.49 7.52 -16.49
#